data_AF-A0A2V9MW59-F1
#
_entry.id   AF-A0A2V9MW59-F1
#
_cell.length_a   1.000
_cell.length_b   1.000
_cell.length_c   1.000
_cell.angle_alpha   90.00
_cell.angle_beta   90.00
_cell.angle_gamma   90.00
#
_symmetry.space_group_name_H-M   'P 1'
#
loop_
_entity.id
_entity.type
_entity.pdbx_description
1 polymer ?
#
loop_
_entity_poly.entity_id
_entity_poly.type
_entity_poly.pdbx_seq_one_letter_code
_entity_poly.pdbx_strand_id
1 'polypeptide(L)'
;MLRVWALAIFCLVTANLRAQQPAAAGKIEVPAAPAPQHGFWDRKNVLLFSGVAVFRGLDYASTRNMLARGREEVLLPDDVVNNTAGFASLEAAAVMTSVGISYIFHRTGHHKLERWVSIGHIGVTGFGVARNYSLKSAY
;
A
#
# COMPACT_ATOMS: atom_id res chain seq x y z
N MET A 1 -31.78 42.78 28.01
CA MET A 1 -30.94 43.55 28.95
C MET A 1 -30.57 42.66 30.12
N LEU A 2 -29.26 42.52 30.36
CA LEU A 2 -28.50 42.17 31.58
C LEU A 2 -28.99 41.15 32.64
N ARG A 3 -28.02 40.27 32.99
CA ARG A 3 -27.62 39.78 34.34
C ARG A 3 -28.35 38.57 34.94
N VAL A 4 -27.67 37.41 34.99
CA VAL A 4 -26.77 36.90 36.06
C VAL A 4 -27.56 36.47 37.29
N TRP A 5 -27.56 35.16 37.55
CA TRP A 5 -27.89 34.56 38.85
C TRP A 5 -26.76 33.62 39.26
N ALA A 6 -26.15 33.94 40.39
CA ALA A 6 -25.31 33.07 41.18
C ALA A 6 -26.00 32.90 42.53
N LEU A 7 -26.04 31.67 43.06
CA LEU A 7 -26.16 31.30 44.49
C LEU A 7 -26.17 29.75 44.54
N ALA A 8 -25.04 29.13 44.84
CA ALA A 8 -24.60 28.72 46.18
C ALA A 8 -25.44 27.56 46.76
N ILE A 9 -24.94 26.33 46.62
CA ILE A 9 -25.41 25.16 47.37
C ILE A 9 -24.25 24.65 48.24
N PHE A 10 -24.36 25.04 49.51
CA PHE A 10 -24.17 24.25 50.72
C PHE A 10 -23.11 23.14 50.77
N CYS A 11 -22.11 23.39 51.61
CA CYS A 11 -21.21 22.41 52.21
C CYS A 11 -21.97 21.28 52.92
N LEU A 12 -21.59 20.03 52.64
CA LEU A 12 -21.60 18.95 53.62
C LEU A 12 -20.26 18.19 53.50
N VAL A 13 -19.33 18.61 54.36
CA VAL A 13 -18.06 17.92 54.60
C VAL A 13 -18.39 16.69 55.46
N THR A 14 -18.40 15.51 54.86
CA THR A 14 -18.21 14.26 55.59
C THR A 14 -16.74 13.89 55.48
N ALA A 15 -16.03 14.06 56.60
CA ALA A 15 -14.65 13.63 56.74
C ALA A 15 -14.59 12.10 56.63
N ASN A 16 -14.24 11.59 55.46
CA ASN A 16 -13.72 10.23 55.34
C ASN A 16 -12.26 10.26 55.78
N LEU A 17 -11.98 10.01 57.06
CA LEU A 17 -10.66 9.52 57.48
C LEU A 17 -10.53 8.09 56.95
N ARG A 18 -10.22 7.97 55.66
CA ARG A 18 -9.67 6.74 55.10
C ARG A 18 -8.20 6.72 55.51
N ALA A 19 -7.81 5.72 56.30
CA ALA A 19 -6.40 5.45 56.54
C ALA A 19 -5.65 5.51 55.20
N GLN A 20 -4.63 6.38 55.10
CA GLN A 20 -3.74 6.41 53.97
C GLN A 20 -2.99 5.08 53.95
N GLN A 21 -3.50 4.13 53.17
CA GLN A 21 -2.71 3.02 52.69
C GLN A 21 -1.46 3.64 52.04
N PRO A 22 -0.23 3.26 52.40
CA PRO A 22 0.94 3.75 51.71
C PRO A 22 0.73 3.49 50.23
N ALA A 23 0.77 4.56 49.42
CA ALA A 23 0.61 4.45 47.99
C ALA A 23 1.59 3.37 47.51
N ALA A 24 1.06 2.26 46.99
CA ALA A 24 1.89 1.30 46.29
C ALA A 24 2.63 2.11 45.22
N ALA A 25 3.97 2.16 45.33
CA ALA A 25 4.81 2.87 44.39
C ALA A 25 4.35 2.44 42.99
N GLY A 26 3.73 3.37 42.25
CA GLY A 26 3.23 3.11 40.93
C GLY A 26 4.37 2.53 40.12
N LYS A 27 4.20 1.31 39.61
CA LYS A 27 5.13 0.80 38.61
C LYS A 27 5.14 1.84 37.50
N ILE A 28 6.30 2.45 37.27
CA ILE A 28 6.51 3.29 36.10
C ILE A 28 6.28 2.35 34.92
N GLU A 29 5.11 2.42 34.29
CA GLU A 29 4.87 1.77 33.01
C GLU A 29 5.75 2.50 32.00
N VAL A 30 6.94 1.92 31.78
CA VAL A 30 7.78 2.30 30.65
C VAL A 30 6.93 2.05 29.40
N PRO A 31 6.71 3.07 28.55
CA PRO A 31 5.97 2.87 27.30
C PRO A 31 6.57 1.69 26.55
N ALA A 32 5.72 0.75 26.14
CA ALA A 32 6.17 -0.39 25.36
C ALA A 32 6.97 0.13 24.15
N ALA A 33 8.17 -0.43 23.96
CA ALA A 33 9.00 -0.05 22.82
C ALA A 33 8.18 -0.19 21.53
N PRO A 34 8.32 0.73 20.56
CA PRO A 34 7.63 0.61 19.28
C PRO A 34 7.86 -0.77 18.68
N ALA A 35 6.82 -1.37 18.12
CA ALA A 35 6.95 -2.66 17.47
C ALA A 35 8.08 -2.59 16.41
N PRO A 36 8.93 -3.62 16.31
CA PRO A 36 10.05 -3.61 15.37
C PRO A 36 9.53 -3.38 13.95
N GLN A 37 9.97 -2.29 13.33
CA GLN A 37 9.63 -1.94 11.97
C GLN A 37 10.48 -2.79 11.02
N HIS A 38 9.84 -3.48 10.06
CA HIS A 38 10.59 -4.27 9.10
C HIS A 38 11.39 -3.35 8.17
N GLY A 39 12.53 -3.83 7.64
CA GLY A 39 13.24 -3.10 6.59
C GLY A 39 12.43 -3.05 5.29
N PHE A 40 12.74 -2.09 4.42
CA PHE A 40 12.10 -1.99 3.10
C PHE A 40 12.43 -3.20 2.21
N TRP A 41 13.70 -3.62 2.17
CA TRP A 41 14.14 -4.78 1.39
C TRP A 41 14.00 -6.10 2.16
N ASP A 42 12.86 -6.30 2.82
CA ASP A 42 12.56 -7.59 3.45
C ASP A 42 12.17 -8.66 2.43
N ARG A 43 12.14 -9.93 2.87
CA ARG A 43 11.80 -11.07 2.01
C ARG A 43 10.45 -10.91 1.31
N LYS A 44 9.48 -10.28 1.98
CA LYS A 44 8.14 -10.07 1.42
C LYS A 44 8.17 -9.09 0.25
N ASN A 45 8.89 -7.98 0.37
CA ASN A 45 8.98 -7.00 -0.72
C ASN A 45 9.81 -7.52 -1.87
N VAL A 46 10.90 -8.23 -1.58
CA VAL A 46 11.68 -8.90 -2.63
C VAL A 46 10.78 -9.84 -3.44
N LEU A 47 9.96 -10.66 -2.77
CA LEU A 47 9.03 -11.56 -3.47
C LEU A 47 7.96 -10.79 -4.26
N LEU A 48 7.36 -9.76 -3.66
CA LEU A 48 6.32 -8.95 -4.31
C LEU A 48 6.85 -8.19 -5.53
N PHE A 49 8.01 -7.55 -5.43
CA PHE A 49 8.64 -6.84 -6.54
C PHE A 49 9.11 -7.79 -7.64
N SER A 50 9.58 -8.98 -7.28
CA SER A 50 9.87 -10.04 -8.26
C SER A 50 8.60 -10.47 -8.99
N GLY A 51 7.49 -10.63 -8.27
CA GLY A 51 6.17 -10.89 -8.86
C GLY A 51 5.74 -9.79 -9.82
N VAL A 52 5.88 -8.52 -9.43
CA VAL A 52 5.62 -7.38 -10.32
C VAL A 52 6.47 -7.47 -11.59
N ALA A 53 7.78 -7.68 -11.47
CA ALA A 53 8.67 -7.80 -12.63
C ALA A 53 8.27 -8.95 -13.57
N VAL A 54 7.92 -10.12 -13.02
CA VAL A 54 7.42 -11.26 -13.81
C VAL A 54 6.14 -10.90 -14.55
N PHE A 55 5.15 -10.31 -13.86
CA PHE A 55 3.87 -9.97 -14.49
C PHE A 55 4.00 -8.87 -15.54
N ARG A 56 4.93 -7.92 -15.40
CA ARG A 56 5.27 -6.98 -16.48
C ARG A 56 5.87 -7.68 -17.69
N GLY A 57 6.80 -8.61 -17.46
CA GLY A 57 7.32 -9.47 -18.54
C GLY A 57 6.22 -10.28 -19.25
N LEU A 58 5.26 -10.81 -18.50
CA LEU A 58 4.10 -11.51 -19.07
C LEU A 58 3.16 -10.58 -19.83
N ASP A 59 2.94 -9.36 -19.34
CA ASP A 59 2.12 -8.36 -20.02
C ASP A 59 2.71 -8.02 -21.38
N TYR A 60 4.00 -7.70 -21.41
CA TYR A 60 4.77 -7.53 -22.64
C TYR A 60 4.56 -8.69 -23.62
N ALA A 61 4.81 -9.93 -23.17
CA ALA A 61 4.70 -11.10 -24.01
C ALA A 61 3.26 -11.32 -24.51
N SER A 62 2.27 -11.14 -23.65
CA SER A 62 0.85 -11.33 -23.97
C SER A 62 0.37 -10.30 -24.99
N THR A 63 0.81 -9.04 -24.86
CA THR A 63 0.50 -7.96 -25.80
C THR A 63 1.16 -8.23 -27.14
N ARG A 64 2.44 -8.61 -27.19
CA ARG A 64 3.11 -8.98 -28.45
C ARG A 64 2.44 -10.17 -29.15
N ASN A 65 2.03 -11.18 -28.40
CA ASN A 65 1.26 -12.29 -28.92
C ASN A 65 -0.12 -11.84 -29.44
N MET A 66 -0.83 -10.99 -28.71
CA MET A 66 -2.10 -10.43 -29.12
C MET A 66 -1.97 -9.66 -30.44
N LEU A 67 -0.98 -8.77 -30.55
CA LEU A 67 -0.67 -8.01 -31.77
C LEU A 67 -0.37 -8.93 -32.95
N ALA A 68 0.45 -9.97 -32.75
CA ALA A 68 0.77 -10.96 -33.79
C ALA A 68 -0.47 -11.69 -34.35
N ARG A 69 -1.55 -11.80 -33.56
CA ARG A 69 -2.84 -12.37 -33.98
C ARG A 69 -3.79 -11.34 -34.60
N GLY A 70 -3.28 -10.17 -35.01
CA GLY A 70 -4.04 -9.14 -35.72
C GLY A 70 -4.98 -8.33 -34.84
N ARG A 71 -4.70 -8.24 -33.54
CA ARG A 71 -5.43 -7.39 -32.60
C ARG A 71 -4.61 -6.14 -32.31
N GLU A 72 -5.26 -5.09 -31.83
CA GLU A 72 -4.62 -3.85 -31.42
C GLU A 72 -4.60 -3.72 -29.91
N GLU A 73 -3.66 -2.94 -29.40
CA GLU A 73 -3.65 -2.54 -28.00
C GLU A 73 -4.46 -1.26 -27.79
N VAL A 74 -5.30 -1.25 -26.77
CA VAL A 74 -6.29 -0.19 -26.51
C VAL A 74 -5.75 0.91 -25.59
N LEU A 75 -4.88 0.59 -24.63
CA LEU A 75 -4.43 1.53 -23.60
C LEU A 75 -3.14 2.26 -23.98
N LEU A 76 -2.33 1.69 -24.87
CA LEU A 76 -1.04 2.24 -25.28
C LEU A 76 -1.07 2.62 -26.77
N PRO A 77 -0.48 3.76 -27.14
CA PRO A 77 -0.28 4.13 -28.54
C PRO A 77 0.50 3.10 -29.35
N ASP A 78 0.14 2.93 -30.62
CA ASP A 78 0.75 1.94 -31.53
C ASP A 78 2.26 2.12 -31.71
N ASP A 79 2.75 3.36 -31.73
CA ASP A 79 4.17 3.68 -31.86
C ASP A 79 4.99 3.22 -30.65
N VAL A 80 4.37 3.17 -29.46
CA VAL A 80 4.99 2.64 -28.25
C VAL A 80 5.04 1.12 -28.30
N VAL A 81 3.92 0.44 -28.55
CA VAL A 81 3.85 -1.03 -28.49
C VAL A 81 4.58 -1.72 -29.65
N ASN A 82 4.66 -1.09 -30.82
CA ASN A 82 5.39 -1.62 -31.98
C ASN A 82 6.90 -1.38 -31.89
N ASN A 83 7.35 -0.44 -31.04
CA ASN A 83 8.76 -0.29 -30.70
C ASN A 83 9.14 -1.27 -29.58
N THR A 84 9.76 -2.39 -29.95
CA THR A 84 10.18 -3.45 -29.00
C THR A 84 10.96 -2.90 -27.80
N ALA A 85 11.90 -1.98 -28.02
CA ALA A 85 12.72 -1.39 -26.96
C ALA A 85 11.96 -0.33 -26.15
N GLY A 86 11.14 0.48 -26.83
CA GLY A 86 10.27 1.48 -26.19
C GLY A 86 9.26 0.83 -25.24
N PHE A 87 8.58 -0.21 -25.72
CA PHE A 87 7.64 -0.96 -24.90
C PHE A 87 8.33 -1.66 -23.73
N ALA A 88 9.46 -2.35 -23.94
CA ALA A 88 10.21 -2.97 -22.84
C ALA A 88 10.68 -1.94 -21.79
N SER A 89 11.00 -0.72 -22.23
CA SER A 89 11.39 0.38 -21.34
C SER A 89 10.19 0.89 -20.52
N LEU A 90 8.99 0.97 -21.11
CA LEU A 90 7.75 1.29 -20.40
C LEU A 90 7.42 0.24 -19.33
N GLU A 91 7.57 -1.05 -19.68
CA GLU A 91 7.39 -2.17 -18.76
C GLU A 91 8.32 -2.06 -17.54
N ALA A 92 9.61 -1.79 -17.78
CA ALA A 92 10.59 -1.58 -16.73
C ALA A 92 10.27 -0.34 -15.87
N ALA A 93 9.84 0.76 -16.50
CA ALA A 93 9.42 1.96 -15.80
C ALA A 93 8.23 1.70 -14.86
N ALA A 94 7.28 0.86 -15.27
CA ALA A 94 6.15 0.45 -14.44
C ALA A 94 6.59 -0.39 -13.23
N VAL A 95 7.58 -1.29 -13.38
CA VAL A 95 8.18 -2.00 -12.24
C VAL A 95 8.77 -1.00 -11.25
N MET A 96 9.61 -0.08 -11.73
CA MET A 96 10.27 0.92 -10.89
C MET A 96 9.27 1.86 -10.22
N THR A 97 8.18 2.21 -10.89
CA THR A 97 7.08 3.00 -10.32
C THR A 97 6.44 2.28 -9.15
N SER A 98 6.17 0.97 -9.29
CA SER A 98 5.62 0.14 -8.21
C SER A 98 6.52 0.09 -6.99
N VAL A 99 7.84 -0.10 -7.20
CA VAL A 99 8.85 -0.06 -6.13
C VAL A 99 8.90 1.32 -5.47
N GLY A 100 8.91 2.39 -6.26
CA GLY A 100 8.98 3.78 -5.78
C GLY A 100 7.78 4.19 -4.92
N ILE A 101 6.56 3.88 -5.37
CA ILE A 101 5.34 4.13 -4.59
C ILE A 101 5.36 3.31 -3.29
N SER A 102 5.77 2.05 -3.36
CA SER A 102 5.92 1.21 -2.17
C SER A 102 6.92 1.79 -1.18
N TYR A 103 8.04 2.34 -1.68
CA TYR A 103 9.05 3.02 -0.86
C TYR A 103 8.49 4.27 -0.17
N ILE A 104 7.67 5.07 -0.85
CA ILE A 104 7.00 6.23 -0.26
C ILE A 104 6.07 5.78 0.87
N PHE A 105 5.27 4.74 0.67
CA PHE A 105 4.41 4.20 1.73
C PHE A 105 5.22 3.63 2.89
N HIS A 106 6.34 2.98 2.62
CA HIS A 106 7.24 2.52 3.65
C HIS A 106 7.78 3.67 4.51
N ARG A 107 8.32 4.71 3.87
CA ARG A 107 8.92 5.87 4.56
C ARG A 107 7.91 6.70 5.33
N THR A 108 6.64 6.65 4.94
CA THR A 108 5.54 7.35 5.62
C THR A 108 4.82 6.47 6.65
N GLY A 109 5.28 5.24 6.90
CA GLY A 109 4.71 4.33 7.90
C GLY A 109 3.46 3.54 7.45
N HIS A 110 3.05 3.67 6.20
CA HIS A 110 1.89 2.99 5.62
C HIS A 110 2.23 1.56 5.13
N HIS A 111 2.74 0.70 6.01
CA HIS A 111 3.25 -0.63 5.64
C HIS A 111 2.23 -1.57 5.00
N LYS A 112 0.93 -1.37 5.27
CA LYS A 112 -0.12 -2.13 4.57
C LYS A 112 -0.21 -1.69 3.11
N LEU A 113 -0.24 -0.39 2.85
CA LEU A 113 -0.33 0.16 1.48
C LEU A 113 0.93 -0.18 0.68
N GLU A 114 2.10 -0.15 1.31
CA GLU A 114 3.37 -0.61 0.75
C GLU A 114 3.24 -1.99 0.08
N ARG A 115 2.56 -2.97 0.73
CA ARG A 115 2.37 -4.31 0.15
C ARG A 115 1.25 -4.35 -0.87
N TRP A 116 0.16 -3.64 -0.58
CA TRP A 116 -1.01 -3.61 -1.45
C TRP A 116 -0.73 -3.02 -2.82
N VAL A 117 0.23 -2.11 -2.96
CA VAL A 117 0.68 -1.59 -4.27
C VAL A 117 1.12 -2.75 -5.18
N SER A 118 1.99 -3.62 -4.69
CA SER A 118 2.50 -4.73 -5.51
C SER A 118 1.43 -5.79 -5.77
N ILE A 119 0.60 -6.10 -4.76
CA ILE A 119 -0.51 -7.07 -4.90
C ILE A 119 -1.51 -6.58 -5.94
N GLY A 120 -1.92 -5.31 -5.86
CA GLY A 120 -2.85 -4.70 -6.80
C GLY A 120 -2.26 -4.65 -8.22
N HIS A 121 -0.99 -4.27 -8.35
CA HIS A 121 -0.28 -4.25 -9.63
C HIS A 121 -0.28 -5.65 -10.28
N ILE A 122 0.14 -6.68 -9.54
CA ILE A 122 0.11 -8.07 -10.02
C ILE A 122 -1.29 -8.49 -10.45
N GLY A 123 -2.32 -8.17 -9.64
CA GLY A 123 -3.71 -8.53 -9.93
C GLY A 123 -4.23 -7.90 -11.22
N VAL A 124 -4.04 -6.59 -11.39
CA VAL A 124 -4.50 -5.86 -12.58
C VAL A 124 -3.75 -6.32 -13.82
N THR A 125 -2.42 -6.43 -13.76
CA THR A 125 -1.61 -6.90 -14.88
C THR A 125 -1.93 -8.35 -15.23
N GLY A 126 -2.09 -9.22 -14.22
CA GLY A 126 -2.47 -10.63 -14.44
C GLY A 126 -3.83 -10.79 -15.10
N PHE A 127 -4.81 -9.94 -14.76
CA PHE A 127 -6.08 -9.90 -15.47
C PHE A 127 -5.90 -9.49 -16.93
N GLY A 128 -5.09 -8.46 -17.22
CA GLY A 128 -4.75 -8.03 -18.57
C GLY A 128 -4.12 -9.16 -19.40
N VAL A 129 -3.12 -9.85 -18.84
CA VAL A 129 -2.46 -11.02 -19.44
C VAL A 129 -3.49 -12.11 -19.77
N ALA A 130 -4.33 -12.48 -18.81
CA ALA A 130 -5.34 -13.51 -19.01
C ALA A 130 -6.35 -13.12 -20.11
N ARG A 131 -6.78 -11.87 -20.13
CA ARG A 131 -7.66 -11.32 -21.18
C ARG A 131 -6.99 -11.41 -22.55
N ASN A 132 -5.74 -10.96 -22.67
CA ASN A 132 -5.00 -10.95 -23.95
C ASN A 132 -4.92 -12.35 -24.57
N TYR A 133 -4.63 -13.38 -23.75
CA TYR A 133 -4.61 -14.76 -24.22
C TYR A 133 -6.00 -15.35 -24.51
N SER A 134 -7.03 -14.90 -23.79
CA SER A 134 -8.41 -15.39 -23.97
C SER A 134 -9.09 -14.89 -25.23
N LEU A 135 -8.60 -13.80 -25.83
CA LEU A 135 -9.13 -13.30 -27.10
C LEU A 135 -8.86 -14.30 -28.23
N LYS A 136 -9.81 -14.45 -29.16
CA LYS A 136 -9.57 -15.17 -30.42
C LYS A 136 -8.71 -14.33 -31.36
N SER A 137 -8.00 -15.00 -32.28
CA SER A 137 -7.33 -14.35 -33.41
C SER A 137 -8.32 -13.51 -34.24
N ALA A 138 -7.82 -12.45 -34.86
CA ALA A 138 -8.64 -11.57 -35.70
C ALA A 138 -8.81 -12.11 -37.14
N TYR A 139 -7.94 -13.03 -37.55
CA TYR A 139 -7.96 -13.75 -38.81
C TYR A 139 -7.95 -15.26 -38.55
#